data_AF-A0A7S2IKA2-F1
#
_entry.id   AF-A0A7S2IKA2-F1
#
_cell.length_a   1.000
_cell.length_b   1.000
_cell.length_c   1.000
_cell.angle_alpha   90.00
_cell.angle_beta   90.00
_cell.angle_gamma   90.00
#
_symmetry.space_group_name_H-M   'P 1'
#
loop_
_entity.id
_entity.type
_entity.pdbx_description
1 polymer ?
#
loop_
_entity_poly.entity_id
_entity_poly.type
_entity_poly.pdbx_seq_one_letter_code
_entity_poly.pdbx_strand_id
1 'polypeptide(L)'
;RLFRVGGPFGVEGVEWRSLDEDKPPSTASTCLPPAELFQRWLLGRTGFPFVDAGMRQLAQTGYMSHLHRQCCAAFLARDLQLDWRLGAEAFEACLVDYTPDANWGNWAYRILQRPEL
;
A
#
# COMPACT_ATOMS: atom_id res chain seq x y z
N ARG A 1 -23.56 -2.42 -20.51
CA ARG A 1 -22.43 -1.86 -19.73
C ARG A 1 -22.66 -2.23 -18.27
N LEU A 2 -21.97 -3.26 -17.78
CA LEU A 2 -22.31 -4.02 -16.58
C LEU A 2 -21.87 -3.40 -15.25
N PHE A 3 -21.26 -2.21 -15.26
CA PHE A 3 -20.85 -1.51 -14.05
C PHE A 3 -21.27 -0.03 -14.13
N ARG A 4 -22.12 0.39 -13.18
CA ARG A 4 -22.45 1.79 -12.88
C ARG A 4 -21.40 2.26 -11.88
N VAL A 5 -20.80 3.43 -12.12
CA VAL A 5 -19.69 4.01 -11.33
C VAL A 5 -20.03 4.30 -9.85
N GLY A 6 -21.23 3.96 -9.36
CA GLY A 6 -21.70 4.31 -8.01
C GLY A 6 -21.73 3.19 -6.95
N GLY A 7 -21.44 1.92 -7.30
CA GLY A 7 -21.58 0.79 -6.35
C GLY A 7 -22.99 0.66 -5.72
N PRO A 8 -23.24 -0.33 -4.86
CA PRO A 8 -24.53 -0.48 -4.16
C PRO A 8 -24.71 0.49 -2.97
N PHE A 9 -23.72 1.32 -2.68
CA PHE A 9 -23.69 2.20 -1.50
C PHE A 9 -23.97 3.67 -1.80
N GLY A 10 -24.35 4.03 -3.03
CA GLY A 10 -24.85 5.37 -3.36
C GLY A 10 -23.83 6.49 -3.12
N VAL A 11 -22.55 6.24 -3.34
CA VAL A 11 -21.48 7.23 -3.12
C VAL A 11 -21.25 7.99 -4.43
N GLU A 12 -21.85 9.16 -4.57
CA GLU A 12 -21.46 10.14 -5.60
C GLU A 12 -20.39 11.05 -5.01
N GLY A 13 -19.23 11.12 -5.69
CA GLY A 13 -18.06 11.83 -5.18
C GLY A 13 -17.27 10.96 -4.19
N VAL A 14 -16.22 10.31 -4.69
CA VAL A 14 -15.14 9.88 -3.79
C VAL A 14 -14.42 11.15 -3.38
N GLU A 15 -14.86 11.77 -2.30
CA GLU A 15 -14.00 12.68 -1.55
C GLU A 15 -12.98 11.84 -0.80
N TRP A 16 -11.73 11.94 -1.26
CA TRP A 16 -10.60 11.45 -0.52
C TRP A 16 -10.58 12.18 0.82
N ARG A 17 -10.83 11.45 1.90
CA ARG A 17 -10.76 11.98 3.26
C ARG A 17 -9.38 12.60 3.47
N SER A 18 -9.30 13.93 3.39
CA SER A 18 -8.19 14.67 3.99
C SER A 18 -8.14 14.25 5.44
N LEU A 19 -6.98 13.78 5.92
CA LEU A 19 -6.81 13.16 7.24
C LEU A 19 -6.92 14.16 8.41
N ASP A 20 -7.66 15.25 8.28
CA ASP A 20 -7.80 16.26 9.31
C ASP A 20 -9.19 16.90 9.19
N GLU A 21 -10.15 16.46 10.00
CA GLU A 21 -11.43 17.17 10.15
C GLU A 21 -11.44 18.09 11.38
N ASP A 22 -10.31 18.29 12.07
CA ASP A 22 -10.20 19.26 13.17
C ASP A 22 -8.80 19.88 13.34
N LYS A 23 -7.91 19.75 12.34
CA LYS A 23 -6.58 20.38 12.37
C LYS A 23 -6.52 21.53 11.36
N PRO A 24 -6.05 22.73 11.72
CA PRO A 24 -5.84 23.80 10.75
C PRO A 24 -4.96 23.28 9.61
N PRO A 25 -5.12 23.77 8.36
CA PRO A 25 -4.37 23.28 7.22
C PRO A 25 -2.89 23.45 7.53
N SER A 26 -2.22 22.34 7.87
CA SER A 26 -0.79 22.42 8.10
C SER A 26 -0.18 22.80 6.78
N THR A 27 0.31 24.04 6.72
CA THR A 27 1.08 24.62 5.64
C THR A 27 2.46 23.97 5.64
N ALA A 28 2.45 22.66 5.45
CA ALA A 28 3.61 21.80 5.39
C ALA A 28 3.19 20.64 4.50
N SER A 29 3.56 20.72 3.22
CA SER A 29 4.00 19.55 2.49
C SER A 29 5.01 18.84 3.39
N THR A 30 4.52 17.96 4.25
CA THR A 30 5.37 17.30 5.23
C THR A 30 6.04 16.20 4.45
N CYS A 31 7.21 16.53 3.91
CA CYS A 31 8.16 15.58 3.37
C CYS A 31 8.59 14.69 4.55
N LEU A 32 7.73 13.76 4.97
CA LEU A 32 8.08 12.80 6.00
C LEU A 32 9.32 12.05 5.51
N PRO A 33 10.30 11.80 6.39
CA PRO A 33 11.48 11.08 5.98
C PRO A 33 11.08 9.69 5.44
N PRO A 34 11.78 9.14 4.44
CA PRO A 34 11.45 7.84 3.86
C PRO A 34 11.27 6.72 4.88
N ALA A 35 12.05 6.75 5.97
CA ALA A 35 11.96 5.81 7.08
C ALA A 35 10.60 5.87 7.81
N GLU A 36 10.02 7.06 7.98
CA GLU A 36 8.72 7.24 8.63
C GLU A 36 7.57 6.83 7.71
N LEU A 37 7.66 7.13 6.41
CA LEU A 37 6.71 6.61 5.41
C LEU A 37 6.69 5.09 5.39
N PHE A 38 7.87 4.46 5.41
CA PHE A 38 8.00 3.01 5.48
C PHE A 38 7.39 2.43 6.77
N GLN A 39 7.67 3.03 7.94
CA GLN A 39 7.06 2.58 9.19
C GLN A 39 5.53 2.69 9.17
N ARG A 40 4.98 3.78 8.64
CA ARG A 40 3.54 3.95 8.53
C ARG A 40 2.90 2.92 7.61
N TRP A 41 3.57 2.58 6.50
CA TRP A 41 3.14 1.48 5.63
C TRP A 41 3.20 0.13 6.35
N LEU A 42 4.31 -0.19 7.00
CA LEU A 42 4.50 -1.45 7.73
C LEU A 42 3.45 -1.66 8.82
N LEU A 43 3.08 -0.59 9.53
CA LEU A 43 2.07 -0.61 10.60
C LEU A 43 0.62 -0.49 10.10
N GLY A 44 0.39 -0.30 8.79
CA GLY A 44 -0.94 -0.04 8.23
C GLY A 44 -1.58 1.23 8.82
N ARG A 45 -0.84 2.34 8.80
CA ARG A 45 -1.25 3.69 9.23
C ARG A 45 -1.00 4.74 8.12
N THR A 46 -1.18 4.32 6.87
CA THR A 46 -1.01 5.15 5.68
C THR A 46 -2.18 6.12 5.50
N GLY A 47 -3.35 5.79 6.05
CA GLY A 47 -4.59 6.53 5.82
C GLY A 47 -5.39 6.02 4.63
N PHE A 48 -4.87 5.03 3.89
CA PHE A 48 -5.58 4.35 2.81
C PHE A 48 -6.17 3.04 3.34
N PRO A 49 -7.51 2.93 3.53
CA PRO A 49 -8.11 1.81 4.24
C PRO A 49 -7.79 0.44 3.64
N PHE A 50 -7.66 0.36 2.32
CA PHE A 50 -7.35 -0.89 1.62
C PHE A 50 -5.92 -1.39 1.90
N VAL A 51 -4.93 -0.49 1.85
CA VAL A 51 -3.52 -0.83 2.14
C VAL A 51 -3.37 -1.11 3.64
N ASP A 52 -3.99 -0.28 4.48
CA ASP A 52 -3.93 -0.43 5.94
C ASP A 52 -4.55 -1.75 6.40
N ALA A 53 -5.67 -2.17 5.81
CA ALA A 53 -6.29 -3.46 6.10
C ALA A 53 -5.38 -4.62 5.68
N GLY A 54 -4.76 -4.55 4.49
CA GLY A 54 -3.80 -5.54 4.03
C GLY A 54 -2.62 -5.69 4.99
N MET A 55 -1.93 -4.60 5.30
CA MET A 55 -0.74 -4.63 6.16
C MET A 55 -1.06 -5.11 7.59
N ARG A 56 -2.24 -4.73 8.13
CA ARG A 56 -2.71 -5.26 9.42
C ARG A 56 -3.08 -6.74 9.36
N GLN A 57 -3.69 -7.20 8.27
CA GLN A 57 -3.98 -8.62 8.06
C GLN A 57 -2.67 -9.41 8.05
N LEU A 58 -1.68 -8.96 7.27
CA LEU A 58 -0.35 -9.60 7.21
C LEU A 58 0.30 -9.68 8.59
N ALA A 59 0.28 -8.60 9.37
CA ALA A 59 0.85 -8.58 10.71
C ALA A 59 0.15 -9.53 11.70
N GLN A 60 -1.15 -9.78 11.53
CA GLN A 60 -1.93 -10.61 12.44
C GLN A 60 -1.94 -12.09 12.06
N THR A 61 -1.99 -12.40 10.76
CA THR A 61 -2.18 -13.78 10.27
C THR A 61 -0.96 -14.36 9.60
N GLY A 62 0.01 -13.53 9.22
CA GLY A 62 1.12 -13.91 8.35
C GLY A 62 0.70 -14.23 6.91
N TYR A 63 -0.55 -13.95 6.52
CA TYR A 63 -1.04 -14.26 5.18
C TYR A 63 -1.78 -13.06 4.57
N MET A 64 -1.55 -12.85 3.28
CA MET A 64 -2.26 -11.87 2.48
C MET A 64 -2.62 -12.50 1.13
N SER A 65 -3.79 -12.18 0.56
CA SER A 65 -4.13 -12.67 -0.78
C SER A 65 -3.17 -12.10 -1.82
N HIS A 66 -2.93 -12.85 -2.91
CA HIS A 66 -1.99 -12.43 -3.96
C HIS A 66 -2.32 -11.03 -4.54
N LEU A 67 -3.60 -10.71 -4.73
CA LEU A 67 -4.02 -9.39 -5.21
C LEU A 67 -3.72 -8.28 -4.18
N HIS A 68 -4.02 -8.51 -2.90
CA HIS A 68 -3.70 -7.52 -1.86
C HIS A 68 -2.19 -7.29 -1.76
N ARG A 69 -1.36 -8.34 -1.91
CA ARG A 69 0.11 -8.23 -1.94
C ARG A 69 0.55 -7.29 -3.06
N GLN A 70 0.01 -7.48 -4.26
CA GLN A 70 0.30 -6.63 -5.42
C GLN A 70 -0.10 -5.17 -5.18
N CYS A 71 -1.28 -4.92 -4.60
CA CYS A 71 -1.73 -3.57 -4.29
C CYS A 71 -0.87 -2.89 -3.23
N CYS A 72 -0.55 -3.57 -2.12
CA CYS A 72 0.29 -3.01 -1.06
C CYS A 72 1.72 -2.74 -1.55
N ALA A 73 2.26 -3.63 -2.38
CA ALA A 73 3.57 -3.47 -2.99
C ALA A 73 3.62 -2.34 -4.01
N ALA A 74 2.59 -2.22 -4.86
CA ALA A 74 2.47 -1.13 -5.82
C ALA A 74 2.37 0.22 -5.11
N PHE A 75 1.63 0.28 -3.99
CA PHE A 75 1.54 1.47 -3.16
C PHE A 75 2.90 1.91 -2.61
N LEU A 76 3.68 0.97 -2.08
CA LEU A 76 5.03 1.27 -1.57
C LEU A 76 5.96 1.80 -2.66
N ALA A 77 6.00 1.15 -3.83
CA ALA A 77 6.97 1.48 -4.87
C ALA A 77 6.53 2.66 -5.76
N ARG A 78 5.23 2.84 -6.02
CA ARG A 78 4.72 3.83 -6.99
C ARG A 78 4.17 5.07 -6.32
N ASP A 79 3.43 4.92 -5.23
CA ASP A 79 2.80 6.03 -4.53
C ASP A 79 3.75 6.63 -3.48
N LEU A 80 4.39 5.79 -2.66
CA LEU A 80 5.39 6.25 -1.68
C LEU A 80 6.80 6.44 -2.27
N GLN A 81 7.04 5.90 -3.48
CA GLN A 81 8.34 5.97 -4.18
C GLN A 81 9.52 5.47 -3.35
N LEU A 82 9.28 4.47 -2.49
CA LEU A 82 10.31 3.84 -1.66
C LEU A 82 10.99 2.68 -2.41
N ASP A 83 12.18 2.29 -1.96
CA ASP A 83 12.84 1.10 -2.50
C ASP A 83 11.99 -0.15 -2.21
N TRP A 84 11.62 -0.84 -3.28
CA TRP A 84 10.84 -2.07 -3.26
C TRP A 84 11.50 -3.17 -2.42
N ARG A 85 12.83 -3.16 -2.28
CA ARG A 85 13.58 -4.15 -1.47
C ARG A 85 13.14 -4.14 -0.01
N LEU A 86 12.84 -2.97 0.53
CA LEU A 86 12.33 -2.83 1.89
C LEU A 86 10.98 -3.54 2.07
N GLY A 87 10.12 -3.46 1.05
CA GLY A 87 8.85 -4.17 1.03
C GLY A 87 9.03 -5.68 0.86
N ALA A 88 9.98 -6.11 0.02
CA ALA A 88 10.32 -7.52 -0.17
C ALA A 88 10.82 -8.16 1.13
N GLU A 89 11.73 -7.50 1.85
CA GLU A 89 12.24 -7.93 3.16
C GLU A 89 11.12 -7.98 4.22
N ALA A 90 10.23 -6.98 4.26
CA ALA A 90 9.09 -7.00 5.16
C ALA A 90 8.15 -8.19 4.88
N PHE A 91 7.92 -8.51 3.61
CA PHE A 91 7.10 -9.65 3.21
C PHE A 91 7.79 -10.97 3.53
N GLU A 92 9.11 -11.07 3.35
CA GLU A 92 9.90 -12.23 3.76
C GLU A 92 9.82 -12.48 5.28
N ALA A 93 9.82 -11.42 6.10
CA ALA A 93 9.74 -11.56 7.55
C ALA A 93 8.34 -11.96 8.05
N CYS A 94 7.27 -11.60 7.34
CA CYS A 94 5.90 -11.77 7.80
C CYS A 94 5.11 -12.89 7.11
N LEU A 95 5.43 -13.24 5.87
CA LEU A 95 4.63 -14.20 5.10
C LEU A 95 4.90 -15.64 5.57
N VAL A 96 3.84 -16.31 6.01
CA VAL A 96 3.87 -17.73 6.38
C VAL A 96 4.12 -18.65 5.18
N ASP A 97 3.71 -18.21 3.99
CA ASP A 97 3.87 -18.91 2.71
C ASP A 97 5.00 -18.31 1.86
N TYR A 98 6.00 -17.71 2.51
CA TYR A 98 7.14 -17.11 1.83
C TYR A 98 7.92 -18.15 1.02
N THR A 99 8.13 -17.85 -0.27
CA THR A 99 9.17 -18.48 -1.07
C THR A 99 10.01 -17.39 -1.76
N PRO A 100 11.36 -17.50 -1.79
CA PRO A 100 12.21 -16.45 -2.33
C PRO A 100 11.91 -16.12 -3.79
N ASP A 101 11.66 -17.14 -4.62
CA ASP A 101 11.34 -17.04 -6.04
C ASP A 101 10.05 -16.24 -6.27
N ALA A 102 8.99 -16.56 -5.53
CA ALA A 102 7.71 -15.90 -5.68
C ALA A 102 7.72 -14.49 -5.08
N ASN A 103 8.34 -14.27 -3.92
CA ASN A 103 8.36 -12.96 -3.30
C ASN A 103 9.25 -11.99 -4.07
N TRP A 104 10.57 -12.22 -4.05
CA TRP A 104 11.55 -11.30 -4.64
C TRP A 104 11.33 -11.16 -6.15
N GLY A 105 10.96 -12.24 -6.85
CA GLY A 105 10.64 -12.20 -8.27
C GLY A 105 9.41 -11.35 -8.59
N ASN A 106 8.32 -11.43 -7.82
CA ASN A 106 7.14 -10.59 -8.04
C ASN A 106 7.44 -9.11 -7.76
N TRP A 107 8.18 -8.81 -6.68
CA TRP A 107 8.59 -7.43 -6.38
C TRP A 107 9.49 -6.83 -7.47
N ALA A 108 10.50 -7.56 -7.92
CA ALA A 108 11.42 -7.09 -8.95
C ALA A 108 10.76 -6.94 -10.33
N TYR A 109 9.93 -7.90 -10.75
CA TYR A 109 9.46 -7.96 -12.14
C TYR A 109 8.09 -7.32 -12.38
N ARG A 110 7.17 -7.39 -11.41
CA ARG A 110 5.79 -6.91 -11.61
C ARG A 110 5.54 -5.51 -11.06
N ILE A 111 6.22 -5.14 -9.97
CA ILE A 111 5.99 -3.86 -9.31
C ILE A 111 6.82 -2.73 -9.96
N LEU A 112 8.00 -3.05 -10.48
CA LEU A 112 8.93 -2.10 -11.11
C LEU A 112 8.70 -1.88 -12.61
N GLN A 113 7.61 -2.36 -13.21
CA GLN A 113 7.29 -1.98 -14.59
C GLN A 113 6.85 -0.51 -14.63
N ARG A 114 7.83 0.39 -14.52
CA ARG A 114 7.68 1.79 -14.93
C ARG A 114 7.94 1.88 -16.43
N PRO A 115 7.13 2.69 -17.13
CA PRO A 115 7.18 2.87 -18.56
C PRO A 115 8.29 3.87 -18.89
N GLU A 116 9.46 3.37 -19.27
CA GLU A 116 10.45 4.18 -19.98
C GLU A 116 10.33 3.89 -21.47
N LEU A 117 9.18 4.26 -22.05
CA LEU A 117 8.92 4.51 -23.47
C LEU A 117 7.81 5.56 -23.60
#